data_AF-A0A2S9Z322-F1
#
_entry.id   AF-A0A2S9Z322-F1
#
_cell.length_a   1.000
_cell.length_b   1.000
_cell.length_c   1.000
_cell.angle_alpha   90.00
_cell.angle_beta   90.00
_cell.angle_gamma   90.00
#
_symmetry.space_group_name_H-M   'P 1'
#
loop_
_entity.id
_entity.type
_entity.pdbx_description
1 polymer ?
#
loop_
_entity_poly.entity_id
_entity_poly.type
_entity_poly.pdbx_seq_one_letter_code
_entity_poly.pdbx_strand_id
1 'polypeptide(L)' 'MNHTHTWQIRTPVAGRDGHTQTLAARRDGDRITLTVTDWRGVRVGLCLTPTDLDAVATILADAAAH' A
#
# COMPACT_ATOMS: atom_id res chain seq x y z
N MET A 1 -21.75 17.76 -3.34
CA MET A 1 -21.16 17.47 -2.02
C MET A 1 -20.16 16.34 -2.23
N ASN A 2 -18.86 16.63 -2.29
CA ASN A 2 -17.83 15.63 -2.54
C ASN A 2 -17.43 15.00 -1.19
N HIS A 3 -17.96 13.81 -0.88
CA HIS A 3 -17.62 13.10 0.35
C HIS A 3 -16.24 12.44 0.19
N THR A 4 -15.19 13.12 0.64
CA THR A 4 -13.85 12.55 0.75
C THR A 4 -13.85 11.48 1.85
N HIS A 5 -14.07 10.23 1.47
CA HIS A 5 -14.01 9.10 2.39
C HIS A 5 -12.55 8.75 2.63
N THR A 6 -11.99 9.19 3.75
CA THR A 6 -10.68 8.74 4.21
C THR A 6 -10.83 7.39 4.90
N TRP A 7 -10.33 6.33 4.27
CA TRP A 7 -10.22 5.02 4.90
C TRP A 7 -8.75 4.67 5.11
N GLN A 8 -8.48 3.97 6.21
CA GLN A 8 -7.15 3.50 6.58
C GLN A 8 -7.21 2.00 6.86
N ILE A 9 -6.39 1.23 6.14
CA ILE A 9 -6.17 -0.21 6.39
C ILE A 9 -4.79 -0.34 7.03
N ARG A 10 -4.67 -1.13 8.09
CA ARG A 10 -3.39 -1.51 8.70
C ARG A 10 -3.34 -3.02 8.86
N THR A 11 -2.40 -3.67 8.19
CA THR A 11 -2.28 -5.13 8.18
C THR A 11 -0.84 -5.53 8.46
N PRO A 12 -0.58 -6.41 9.45
CA PRO A 12 0.72 -7.04 9.60
C PRO A 12 0.93 -8.05 8.46
N VAL A 13 2.10 -8.03 7.85
CA VAL A 13 2.51 -9.02 6.84
C VAL A 13 3.80 -9.69 7.28
N ALA A 14 3.91 -10.99 7.01
CA ALA A 14 5.17 -11.70 7.18
C ALA A 14 6.17 -11.21 6.12
N GLY A 15 7.27 -10.63 6.55
CA GLY A 15 8.40 -10.34 5.68
C GLY A 15 9.15 -11.62 5.31
N ARG A 16 9.82 -11.60 4.16
CA ARG A 16 10.58 -12.74 3.63
C ARG A 16 11.66 -13.23 4.61
N ASP A 17 12.23 -12.32 5.40
CA ASP A 17 13.27 -12.59 6.39
C ASP A 17 12.73 -13.12 7.73
N GLY A 18 11.43 -13.44 7.82
CA GLY A 18 10.79 -13.93 9.04
C GLY A 18 10.35 -12.83 10.01
N HIS A 19 10.61 -11.56 9.69
CA HIS A 19 10.18 -10.43 10.49
C HIS A 19 8.86 -9.84 10.00
N THR A 20 7.97 -9.45 10.92
CA THR A 20 6.69 -8.84 10.57
C THR A 20 6.86 -7.38 10.15
N GLN A 21 6.30 -7.02 9.01
CA GLN A 21 6.17 -5.64 8.54
C GLN A 21 4.72 -5.18 8.70
N THR A 22 4.49 -3.88 8.84
CA THR A 22 3.14 -3.30 8.87
C THR A 22 2.89 -2.58 7.57
N LEU A 23 1.87 -3.01 6.82
CA LEU A 23 1.35 -2.23 5.69
C LEU A 23 0.22 -1.33 6.16
N ALA A 24 0.30 -0.05 5.81
CA ALA A 24 -0.76 0.91 5.96
C ALA A 24 -1.16 1.45 4.60
N ALA A 25 -2.46 1.42 4.28
CA ALA A 25 -3.01 2.06 3.08
C ALA A 25 -3.96 3.16 3.52
N ARG A 26 -3.81 4.35 2.94
CA ARG A 26 -4.72 5.49 3.16
C ARG A 26 -5.20 6.01 1.82
N ARG A 27 -6.52 6.12 1.65
CA ARG A 27 -7.09 6.86 0.51
C ARG A 27 -7.52 8.25 0.96
N ASP A 28 -7.18 9.25 0.16
CA ASP A 28 -7.57 10.64 0.33
C ASP A 28 -8.00 11.16 -1.05
N GLY A 29 -9.31 11.19 -1.30
CA GLY A 29 -9.84 11.46 -2.64
C GLY A 29 -9.31 10.47 -3.68
N ASP A 30 -8.68 10.99 -4.73
CA ASP A 30 -8.01 10.22 -5.78
C ASP A 30 -6.52 9.97 -5.51
N ARG A 31 -6.12 9.93 -4.23
CA ARG A 31 -4.75 9.59 -3.85
C ARG A 31 -4.77 8.42 -2.90
N ILE A 32 -4.02 7.37 -3.21
CA ILE A 32 -3.76 6.24 -2.33
C ILE A 32 -2.31 6.31 -1.90
N THR A 33 -2.09 6.35 -0.59
CA THR A 33 -0.76 6.26 0.01
C THR A 33 -0.61 4.90 0.65
N LEU A 34 0.33 4.11 0.17
CA LEU A 34 0.78 2.87 0.79
C LEU A 34 2.01 3.18 1.64
N THR A 35 2.10 2.64 2.84
CA THR A 35 3.26 2.78 3.71
C THR A 35 3.61 1.43 4.28
N VAL A 36 4.80 0.95 3.99
CA VAL A 36 5.36 -0.25 4.59
C VAL A 36 6.25 0.21 5.74
N THR A 37 6.01 -0.30 6.94
CA THR A 37 6.89 -0.10 8.10
C THR A 37 7.52 -1.42 8.47
N ASP A 38 8.84 -1.49 8.40
CA ASP A 38 9.61 -2.67 8.78
C ASP A 38 9.69 -2.81 10.32
N TRP A 39 10.07 -4.01 10.80
CA TRP A 39 10.31 -4.27 12.22
C TRP A 39 11.39 -3.37 12.84
N ARG A 40 12.32 -2.84 12.01
CA ARG A 40 13.33 -1.85 12.43
C ARG A 40 12.79 -0.42 12.49
N GLY A 41 11.51 -0.21 12.18
CA GLY A 41 10.86 1.10 12.12
C GLY A 41 11.14 1.88 10.83
N VAL A 42 11.85 1.29 9.86
CA VAL A 42 12.07 1.90 8.54
C VAL A 42 10.75 1.99 7.80
N ARG A 43 10.47 3.15 7.20
CA ARG A 43 9.21 3.41 6.49
C ARG A 43 9.46 3.68 5.02
N VAL A 44 8.77 2.95 4.16
CA VAL A 44 8.74 3.19 2.70
C VAL A 44 7.32 3.59 2.32
N GLY A 45 7.16 4.77 1.74
CA GLY A 45 5.88 5.29 1.29
C GLY A 45 5.77 5.24 -0.23
N LEU A 46 4.66 4.71 -0.75
CA LEU A 46 4.30 4.79 -2.16
C LEU A 46 3.04 5.64 -2.31
N CYS A 47 3.04 6.55 -3.27
CA CYS A 47 1.88 7.38 -3.58
C CYS A 47 1.35 7.00 -4.96
N LEU A 48 0.07 6.68 -5.04
CA LEU A 48 -0.63 6.24 -6.24
C LEU A 48 -1.83 7.15 -6.49
N THR A 49 -2.18 7.38 -7.75
CA THR A 49 -3.48 7.92 -8.15
C THR A 49 -4.33 6.79 -8.74
N PRO A 50 -5.67 6.85 -8.78
CA PRO A 50 -6.51 5.77 -9.30
C PRO A 50 -6.32 5.52 -10.79
N THR A 51 -5.81 6.48 -11.56
CA THR A 51 -5.32 6.22 -12.93
C THR A 51 -4.12 5.27 -12.96
N ASP A 52 -3.36 5.17 -11.87
CA ASP A 52 -2.25 4.22 -11.71
C ASP A 52 -2.70 2.88 -11.10
N LEU A 53 -3.93 2.75 -10.58
CA LEU A 53 -4.37 1.51 -9.93
C LEU A 53 -4.44 0.34 -10.91
N ASP A 54 -4.89 0.57 -12.15
CA ASP A 54 -4.88 -0.45 -13.20
C ASP A 54 -3.45 -0.87 -13.58
N ALA A 55 -2.51 0.09 -13.59
CA ALA A 55 -1.10 -0.19 -13.83
C ALA A 55 -0.47 -0.98 -12.66
N VAL A 56 -0.79 -0.62 -11.42
CA VAL A 56 -0.32 -1.31 -10.21
C VAL A 56 -0.92 -2.71 -10.09
N ALA A 57 -2.20 -2.90 -10.41
CA ALA A 57 -2.82 -4.23 -10.45
C ALA A 57 -2.12 -5.13 -11.48
N THR A 58 -1.75 -4.57 -12.63
CA THR A 58 -0.98 -5.27 -13.66
C THR A 58 0.42 -5.64 -13.17
N ILE A 59 1.15 -4.71 -12.55
CA ILE A 59 2.49 -4.94 -12.00
C ILE A 59 2.47 -5.97 -10.86
N LEU A 60 1.46 -5.92 -9.98
CA LEU A 60 1.31 -6.89 -8.89
C LEU A 60 0.93 -8.27 -9.41
N ALA A 61 0.10 -8.36 -10.47
CA ALA A 61 -0.22 -9.64 -11.10
C ALA A 61 1.01 -10.27 -11.77
N ASP A 62 1.85 -9.48 -12.43
CA ASP A 62 3.11 -9.93 -13.02
C ASP A 62 4.12 -10.38 -11.95
N ALA A 63 4.26 -9.61 -10.87
CA ALA A 63 5.13 -9.95 -9.74
C ALA A 63 4.68 -11.21 -8.98
N ALA A 64 3.39 -11.57 -9.02
CA ALA A 64 2.88 -12.79 -8.42
C ALA A 64 3.06 -14.05 -9.31
N ALA A 65 3.42 -13.85 -10.59
CA ALA A 65 3.68 -14.93 -11.54
C ALA A 65 5.14 -15.43 -11.51
N HIS A 66 6.01 -14.82 -10.70
CA HIS A 66 7.43 -15.10 -10.56
C HIS A 66 7.83 -15.43 -9.12
#